data_AF-Q0D1T5-F1
#
_entry.id   AF-Q0D1T5-F1
#
_cell.length_a   1.000
_cell.length_b   1.000
_cell.length_c   1.000
_cell.angle_alpha   90.00
_cell.angle_beta   90.00
_cell.angle_gamma   90.00
#
_symmetry.space_group_name_H-M   'P 1'
#
loop_
_entity.id
_entity.type
_entity.pdbx_description
1 polymer ?
#
loop_
_entity_poly.entity_id
_entity_poly.type
_entity_poly.pdbx_seq_one_letter_code
_entity_poly.pdbx_strand_id
1 'polypeptide(L)'
;MSSWNKAEVAFTQEPSVKAELSPTGQRHSHAWATAAQDQDPGARLAFRIYRQDENGFETWSTYAANDSWETICRANSLVDKFEGSTYVELCTKPRRYIYIDSRFKKLKREHPQLLPFVGGAYTDDGMNVVPTQNSPRGKKLKPRKRKFEDLDLGTIGAKN
;
A
#
# COMPACT_ATOMS: atom_id res chain seq x y z
N MET A 1 -60.45 7.30 -1.29
CA MET A 1 -59.36 6.37 -0.89
C MET A 1 -58.37 6.32 -2.03
N SER A 2 -57.06 6.27 -1.72
CA SER A 2 -55.90 6.57 -2.59
C SER A 2 -55.56 8.07 -2.64
N SER A 3 -54.32 8.53 -2.45
CA SER A 3 -53.03 7.84 -2.37
C SER A 3 -52.10 8.70 -1.50
N TRP A 4 -51.37 8.08 -0.57
CA TRP A 4 -50.18 8.66 0.03
C TRP A 4 -49.01 7.73 -0.31
N ASN A 5 -48.27 8.04 -1.38
CA ASN A 5 -46.93 7.50 -1.59
C ASN A 5 -45.98 8.69 -1.63
N LYS A 6 -45.36 8.97 -0.49
CA LYS A 6 -44.12 9.75 -0.44
C LYS A 6 -43.34 9.33 0.80
N ALA A 7 -42.39 8.42 0.60
CA ALA A 7 -41.09 8.45 1.25
C ALA A 7 -40.24 7.31 0.69
N GLU A 8 -39.52 7.57 -0.40
CA GLU A 8 -38.18 7.02 -0.52
C GLU A 8 -37.24 8.20 -0.39
N VAL A 9 -36.86 8.50 0.84
CA VAL A 9 -35.69 9.33 1.08
C VAL A 9 -34.53 8.35 1.16
N ALA A 10 -33.91 8.08 0.02
CA ALA A 10 -32.66 7.34 -0.01
C ALA A 10 -31.56 8.25 0.55
N PHE A 11 -31.35 8.22 1.87
CA PHE A 11 -30.14 8.78 2.48
C PHE A 11 -28.97 7.82 2.21
N THR A 12 -28.36 7.93 1.04
CA THR A 12 -27.06 7.29 0.82
C THR A 12 -26.00 8.09 1.57
N GLN A 13 -25.64 7.64 2.79
CA GLN A 13 -24.43 8.13 3.45
C GLN A 13 -23.20 7.84 2.57
N GLU A 14 -22.28 8.79 2.52
CA GLU A 14 -21.03 8.63 1.79
C GLU A 14 -20.16 7.52 2.42
N PRO A 15 -19.44 6.73 1.60
CA PRO A 15 -18.55 5.71 2.13
C PRO A 15 -17.39 6.32 2.92
N SER A 16 -17.15 5.79 4.10
CA SER A 16 -16.00 6.13 4.96
C SER A 16 -14.81 5.22 4.66
N VAL A 17 -13.60 5.71 4.91
CA VAL A 17 -12.36 4.94 4.75
C VAL A 17 -11.59 4.91 6.07
N LYS A 18 -11.19 3.72 6.49
CA LYS A 18 -10.33 3.49 7.67
C LYS A 18 -9.02 2.84 7.23
N ALA A 19 -7.90 3.43 7.64
CA ALA A 19 -6.60 2.79 7.53
C ALA A 19 -6.40 1.83 8.71
N GLU A 20 -6.05 0.58 8.42
CA GLU A 20 -5.74 -0.46 9.40
C GLU A 20 -4.28 -0.88 9.21
N LEU A 21 -3.54 -1.00 10.32
CA LEU A 21 -2.12 -1.33 10.30
C LEU A 21 -1.85 -2.51 11.23
N SER A 22 -1.41 -3.64 10.68
CA SER A 22 -0.95 -4.78 11.46
C SER A 22 0.34 -4.49 12.22
N PRO A 23 0.64 -5.25 13.30
CA PRO A 23 1.92 -5.15 14.00
C PRO A 23 3.13 -5.32 13.09
N THR A 24 4.27 -4.80 13.51
CA THR A 24 5.54 -4.95 12.79
C THR A 24 5.87 -6.42 12.56
N GLY A 25 6.23 -6.77 11.32
CA GLY A 25 6.53 -8.14 10.91
C GLY A 25 5.30 -9.01 10.57
N GLN A 26 4.08 -8.49 10.68
CA GLN A 26 2.86 -9.23 10.35
C GLN A 26 2.15 -8.65 9.14
N ARG A 27 1.97 -9.44 8.08
CA ARG A 27 1.12 -9.05 6.94
C ARG A 27 -0.34 -8.92 7.37
N HIS A 28 -1.02 -7.89 6.88
CA HIS A 28 -2.47 -7.77 7.00
C HIS A 28 -3.17 -8.72 6.03
N SER A 29 -4.17 -9.49 6.48
CA SER A 29 -4.91 -10.44 5.63
C SER A 29 -5.58 -9.76 4.41
N HIS A 30 -5.99 -8.50 4.59
CA HIS A 30 -6.59 -7.65 3.55
C HIS A 30 -5.65 -6.52 3.08
N ALA A 31 -4.33 -6.79 2.97
CA ALA A 31 -3.34 -5.79 2.59
C ALA A 31 -3.71 -5.07 1.28
N TRP A 32 -3.52 -3.74 1.27
CA TRP A 32 -3.79 -2.90 0.09
C TRP A 32 -2.85 -3.24 -1.07
N ALA A 33 -1.55 -3.34 -0.79
CA ALA A 33 -0.55 -3.77 -1.74
C ALA A 33 -0.46 -5.30 -1.75
N THR A 34 -1.31 -5.96 -2.53
CA THR A 34 -1.43 -7.43 -2.49
C THR A 34 -0.16 -8.15 -2.96
N ALA A 35 0.60 -7.53 -3.86
CA ALA A 35 1.87 -8.04 -4.37
C ALA A 35 3.11 -7.62 -3.56
N ALA A 36 2.94 -6.86 -2.45
CA ALA A 36 4.05 -6.54 -1.55
C ALA A 36 4.70 -7.82 -1.01
N GLN A 37 5.97 -7.78 -0.64
CA GLN A 37 6.67 -8.90 0.00
C GLN A 37 6.45 -8.87 1.51
N ASP A 38 6.69 -9.97 2.23
CA ASP A 38 6.36 -10.02 3.67
C ASP A 38 7.22 -9.09 4.54
N GLN A 39 8.41 -8.74 4.06
CA GLN A 39 9.28 -7.75 4.68
C GLN A 39 8.96 -6.30 4.26
N ASP A 40 8.10 -6.09 3.26
CA ASP A 40 7.67 -4.75 2.88
C ASP A 40 6.76 -4.18 3.99
N PRO A 41 7.05 -2.99 4.55
CA PRO A 41 6.18 -2.38 5.57
C PRO A 41 4.73 -2.21 5.08
N GLY A 42 4.55 -1.93 3.79
CA GLY A 42 3.25 -1.78 3.15
C GLY A 42 2.39 -3.05 3.17
N ALA A 43 2.96 -4.24 3.40
CA ALA A 43 2.19 -5.48 3.55
C ALA A 43 1.31 -5.48 4.83
N ARG A 44 1.57 -4.58 5.78
CA ARG A 44 0.79 -4.39 7.00
C ARG A 44 -0.41 -3.47 6.83
N LEU A 45 -0.45 -2.69 5.73
CA LEU A 45 -1.43 -1.63 5.53
C LEU A 45 -2.65 -2.14 4.78
N ALA A 46 -3.83 -1.87 5.31
CA ALA A 46 -5.10 -2.08 4.64
C ALA A 46 -5.97 -0.82 4.68
N PHE A 47 -6.78 -0.64 3.66
CA PHE A 47 -7.82 0.39 3.64
C PHE A 47 -9.18 -0.30 3.61
N ARG A 48 -9.91 -0.19 4.71
CA ARG A 48 -11.30 -0.65 4.81
C ARG A 48 -12.23 0.48 4.39
N ILE A 49 -13.08 0.21 3.42
CA ILE A 49 -14.11 1.12 2.93
C ILE A 49 -15.44 0.59 3.43
N TYR A 50 -16.23 1.42 4.11
CA TYR A 50 -17.48 0.98 4.72
C TYR A 50 -18.56 2.05 4.67
N ARG A 51 -19.82 1.64 4.82
CA ARG A 51 -20.98 2.54 4.96
C ARG A 51 -21.72 2.21 6.25
N GLN A 52 -22.22 3.25 6.89
CA GLN A 52 -23.07 3.14 8.07
C GLN A 52 -24.50 3.58 7.72
N ASP A 53 -25.47 3.05 8.46
CA ASP A 53 -26.84 3.56 8.44
C ASP A 53 -27.00 4.79 9.36
N GLU A 54 -28.22 5.31 9.46
CA GLU A 54 -28.56 6.47 10.30
C GLU A 54 -28.30 6.24 11.80
N ASN A 55 -28.27 4.98 12.23
CA ASN A 55 -28.01 4.59 13.62
C ASN A 55 -26.52 4.30 13.87
N GLY A 56 -25.67 4.42 12.85
CA GLY A 56 -24.23 4.16 12.93
C GLY A 56 -23.84 2.68 12.77
N PHE A 57 -24.77 1.79 12.43
CA PHE A 57 -24.45 0.38 12.17
C PHE A 57 -23.88 0.21 10.78
N GLU A 58 -22.82 -0.59 10.67
CA GLU A 58 -22.21 -0.90 9.38
C GLU A 58 -23.16 -1.76 8.54
N THR A 59 -23.53 -1.27 7.36
CA THR A 59 -24.40 -1.98 6.41
C THR A 59 -23.62 -2.68 5.31
N TRP A 60 -22.41 -2.20 5.03
CA TRP A 60 -21.54 -2.74 3.99
C TRP A 60 -20.08 -2.37 4.28
N SER A 61 -19.16 -3.29 3.99
CA SER A 61 -17.74 -2.98 3.89
C SER A 61 -17.01 -3.82 2.85
N THR A 62 -15.88 -3.29 2.40
CA THR A 62 -14.90 -3.97 1.55
C THR A 62 -13.50 -3.44 1.86
N TYR A 63 -12.49 -4.08 1.26
CA TYR A 63 -11.10 -3.65 1.37
C TYR A 63 -10.55 -3.26 -0.01
N ALA A 64 -9.80 -2.16 -0.06
CA ALA A 64 -9.08 -1.79 -1.27
C ALA A 64 -7.90 -2.76 -1.50
N ALA A 65 -7.68 -3.16 -2.75
CA ALA A 65 -6.62 -4.07 -3.13
C ALA A 65 -6.05 -3.69 -4.51
N ASN A 66 -4.72 -3.70 -4.65
CA ASN A 66 -4.04 -3.45 -5.91
C ASN A 66 -2.66 -4.13 -5.93
N ASP A 67 -2.31 -4.76 -7.05
CA ASP A 67 -1.12 -5.59 -7.24
C ASP A 67 0.02 -4.89 -8.00
N SER A 68 -0.12 -3.60 -8.29
CA SER A 68 0.89 -2.83 -9.02
C SER A 68 2.14 -2.54 -8.18
N TRP A 69 3.28 -2.47 -8.84
CA TRP A 69 4.54 -2.09 -8.21
C TRP A 69 4.48 -0.70 -7.59
N GLU A 70 3.80 0.25 -8.24
CA GLU A 70 3.60 1.60 -7.72
C GLU A 70 2.80 1.60 -6.40
N THR A 71 1.78 0.73 -6.28
CA THR A 71 1.03 0.58 -5.02
C THR A 71 1.92 0.04 -3.91
N ILE A 72 2.81 -0.92 -4.20
CA ILE A 72 3.80 -1.40 -3.22
C ILE A 72 4.63 -0.21 -2.72
N CYS A 73 5.15 0.61 -3.64
CA CYS A 73 5.98 1.76 -3.29
C CYS A 73 5.23 2.81 -2.45
N ARG A 74 3.96 3.07 -2.77
CA ARG A 74 3.11 4.01 -2.03
C ARG A 74 2.74 3.47 -0.65
N ALA A 75 2.38 2.20 -0.56
CA ALA A 75 2.03 1.56 0.71
C ALA A 75 3.24 1.56 1.66
N ASN A 76 4.42 1.18 1.15
CA ASN A 76 5.68 1.22 1.91
C ASN A 76 5.96 2.61 2.47
N SER A 77 5.96 3.63 1.60
CA SER A 77 6.20 5.01 2.03
C SER A 77 5.17 5.50 3.05
N LEU A 78 3.89 5.14 2.88
CA LEU A 78 2.85 5.60 3.80
C LEU A 78 3.02 4.98 5.19
N VAL A 79 3.34 3.69 5.28
CA VAL A 79 3.64 3.04 6.56
C VAL A 79 4.89 3.65 7.21
N ASP A 80 5.98 3.81 6.45
CA ASP A 80 7.20 4.47 6.92
C ASP A 80 6.90 5.89 7.48
N LYS A 81 5.94 6.62 6.86
CA LYS A 81 5.51 7.96 7.34
C LYS A 81 4.65 7.90 8.60
N PHE A 82 3.76 6.93 8.75
CA PHE A 82 3.03 6.72 10.01
C PHE A 82 3.98 6.38 11.17
N GLU A 83 5.11 5.75 10.86
CA GLU A 83 6.17 5.44 11.83
C GLU A 83 7.19 6.58 12.02
N GLY A 84 6.97 7.75 11.40
CA GLY A 84 7.76 8.95 11.63
C GLY A 84 8.95 9.17 10.69
N SER A 85 9.13 8.34 9.66
CA SER A 85 10.26 8.49 8.72
C SER A 85 10.23 9.85 7.99
N THR A 86 11.40 10.45 7.86
CA THR A 86 11.65 11.67 7.08
C THR A 86 11.83 11.35 5.60
N TYR A 87 11.80 12.38 4.74
CA TYR A 87 12.10 12.17 3.31
C TYR A 87 13.54 11.72 3.06
N VAL A 88 14.48 12.15 3.90
CA VAL A 88 15.89 11.77 3.82
C VAL A 88 16.06 10.28 4.15
N GLU A 89 15.31 9.75 5.10
CA GLU A 89 15.33 8.31 5.41
C GLU A 89 14.57 7.49 4.36
N LEU A 90 13.48 8.01 3.80
CA LEU A 90 12.75 7.31 2.74
C LEU A 90 13.59 7.11 1.48
N CYS A 91 14.42 8.09 1.11
CA CYS A 91 15.22 8.00 -0.12
C CYS A 91 16.39 7.02 -0.01
N THR A 92 16.67 6.47 1.18
CA THR A 92 17.68 5.43 1.40
C THR A 92 17.08 4.02 1.48
N LYS A 93 15.76 3.87 1.30
CA LYS A 93 15.06 2.59 1.28
C LYS A 93 14.57 2.23 -0.14
N PRO A 94 14.64 0.95 -0.56
CA PRO A 94 14.15 0.52 -1.88
C PRO A 94 12.62 0.50 -1.91
N ARG A 95 11.98 0.57 -3.09
CA ARG A 95 10.51 0.52 -3.24
C ARG A 95 9.74 1.58 -2.44
N ARG A 96 10.18 2.84 -2.46
CA ARG A 96 9.50 3.98 -1.78
C ARG A 96 9.05 4.99 -2.82
N TYR A 97 7.84 5.51 -2.66
CA TYR A 97 7.40 6.71 -3.35
C TYR A 97 7.69 7.96 -2.52
N ILE A 98 8.26 9.00 -3.14
CA ILE A 98 8.48 10.30 -2.50
C ILE A 98 7.99 11.38 -3.47
N TYR A 99 7.18 12.31 -2.95
CA TYR A 99 6.75 13.51 -3.66
C TYR A 99 7.25 14.75 -2.94
N ILE A 100 8.01 15.58 -3.66
CA ILE A 100 8.45 16.88 -3.18
C ILE A 100 7.89 17.96 -4.08
N ASP A 101 7.17 18.89 -3.46
CA ASP A 101 6.67 20.06 -4.15
C ASP A 101 7.83 20.98 -4.56
N SER A 102 7.81 21.45 -5.81
CA SER A 102 8.86 22.30 -6.37
C SER A 102 9.00 23.64 -5.61
N ARG A 103 7.98 24.08 -4.87
CA ARG A 103 7.98 25.31 -4.07
C ARG A 103 8.80 25.20 -2.79
N PHE A 104 9.13 23.99 -2.30
CA PHE A 104 9.91 23.80 -1.07
C PHE A 104 11.42 24.05 -1.27
N LYS A 105 11.79 25.31 -1.50
CA LYS A 105 13.18 25.74 -1.78
C LYS A 105 14.15 25.41 -0.64
N LYS A 106 13.75 25.61 0.62
CA LYS A 106 14.59 25.36 1.80
C LYS A 106 14.99 23.89 1.90
N LEU A 107 14.01 22.99 1.85
CA LEU A 107 14.23 21.53 1.91
C LEU A 107 15.19 21.05 0.81
N LYS A 108 15.01 21.54 -0.42
CA LYS A 108 15.88 21.19 -1.56
C LYS A 108 17.32 21.69 -1.41
N ARG A 109 17.51 22.85 -0.78
CA ARG A 109 18.85 23.41 -0.52
C ARG A 109 19.58 22.65 0.59
N GLU A 110 18.85 22.26 1.63
CA GLU A 110 19.39 21.54 2.79
C GLU A 110 19.62 20.05 2.49
N HIS A 111 18.83 19.47 1.57
CA HIS A 111 18.88 18.06 1.22
C HIS A 111 18.92 17.85 -0.31
N PRO A 112 20.06 18.09 -0.97
CA PRO A 112 20.18 17.97 -2.43
C PRO A 112 19.91 16.55 -2.96
N GLN A 113 20.10 15.51 -2.14
CA GLN A 113 19.73 14.12 -2.47
C GLN A 113 18.24 13.93 -2.75
N LEU A 114 17.40 14.87 -2.33
CA LEU A 114 15.96 14.84 -2.55
C LEU A 114 15.52 15.47 -3.89
N LEU A 115 16.43 16.16 -4.59
CA LEU A 115 16.14 16.80 -5.88
C LEU A 115 15.54 15.84 -6.93
N PRO A 116 15.97 14.57 -7.06
CA PRO A 116 15.37 13.62 -8.00
C PRO A 116 13.89 13.31 -7.76
N PHE A 117 13.35 13.63 -6.57
CA PHE A 117 11.97 13.34 -6.18
C PHE A 117 11.04 14.55 -6.32
N VAL A 118 11.53 15.66 -6.86
CA VAL A 118 10.69 16.83 -7.16
C VAL A 118 9.65 16.45 -8.22
N GLY A 119 8.38 16.66 -7.90
CA GLY A 119 7.27 16.25 -8.76
C GLY A 119 6.91 14.76 -8.67
N GLY A 120 7.57 13.98 -7.81
CA GLY A 120 7.24 12.59 -7.54
C GLY A 120 8.15 11.59 -8.25
N ALA A 121 8.80 10.72 -7.48
CA ALA A 121 9.56 9.60 -8.01
C ALA A 121 9.53 8.40 -7.04
N TYR A 122 9.91 7.25 -7.56
CA TYR A 122 10.02 6.00 -6.82
C TYR A 122 11.49 5.60 -6.66
N THR A 123 11.83 4.88 -5.60
CA THR A 123 13.06 4.08 -5.54
C THR A 123 12.75 2.65 -5.97
N ASP A 124 13.56 2.05 -6.84
CA ASP A 124 13.43 0.63 -7.20
C ASP A 124 14.17 -0.31 -6.23
N ASP A 125 14.21 -1.60 -6.55
CA ASP A 125 14.93 -2.61 -5.76
C ASP A 125 16.44 -2.36 -5.69
N GLY A 126 17.00 -1.73 -6.73
CA GLY A 126 18.41 -1.39 -6.84
C GLY A 126 18.74 0.01 -6.36
N MET A 127 17.82 0.69 -5.64
CA MET A 127 17.95 2.07 -5.18
C MET A 127 18.03 3.12 -6.30
N ASN A 128 17.69 2.77 -7.54
CA ASN A 128 17.60 3.74 -8.62
C ASN A 128 16.33 4.57 -8.48
N VAL A 129 16.42 5.86 -8.84
CA VAL A 129 15.26 6.75 -8.85
C VAL A 129 14.52 6.62 -10.18
N VAL A 130 13.24 6.25 -10.12
CA VAL A 130 12.34 6.13 -11.27
C VAL A 130 11.32 7.27 -11.22
N PRO A 131 11.41 8.28 -12.11
CA PRO A 131 10.45 9.38 -12.16
C PRO A 131 9.03 8.88 -12.44
N THR A 132 8.02 9.49 -11.82
CA THR A 132 6.61 9.14 -12.07
C THR A 132 6.19 9.28 -13.54
N GLN A 133 6.73 10.27 -14.26
CA GLN A 133 6.46 10.48 -15.68
C GLN A 133 7.00 9.36 -16.58
N ASN A 134 8.05 8.67 -16.15
CA ASN A 134 8.70 7.56 -16.88
C ASN A 134 8.36 6.19 -16.29
N SER A 135 7.53 6.12 -15.24
CA SER A 135 7.10 4.85 -14.67
C SER A 135 6.29 4.07 -15.73
N PRO A 136 6.61 2.79 -15.99
CA PRO A 136 5.86 1.97 -16.92
C PRO A 136 4.46 1.71 -16.34
N ARG A 137 3.54 2.65 -16.57
CA ARG A 137 2.15 2.59 -16.10
C ARG A 137 1.58 1.19 -16.31
N GLY A 138 1.32 0.47 -15.23
CA GLY A 138 0.45 -0.70 -15.25
C GLY A 138 1.07 -2.03 -15.68
N LYS A 139 2.39 -2.25 -15.55
CA LYS A 139 2.91 -3.62 -15.60
C LYS A 139 2.48 -4.37 -14.34
N LYS A 140 1.37 -5.13 -14.42
CA LYS A 140 1.01 -6.14 -13.43
C LYS A 140 2.23 -7.05 -13.22
N LEU A 141 2.71 -7.11 -11.98
CA LEU A 141 3.79 -8.03 -11.63
C LEU A 141 3.26 -9.44 -11.86
N LYS A 142 3.92 -10.21 -12.76
CA LYS A 142 3.57 -11.62 -12.94
C LYS A 142 3.82 -12.34 -11.60
N PRO A 143 2.86 -13.10 -11.07
CA PRO A 143 3.08 -13.86 -9.85
C PRO A 143 4.27 -14.81 -10.06
N ARG A 144 5.29 -14.72 -9.21
CA ARG A 144 6.39 -15.71 -9.21
C ARG A 144 5.79 -17.05 -8.80
N LYS A 145 5.77 -18.00 -9.73
CA LYS A 145 5.54 -19.41 -9.40
C LYS A 145 6.65 -19.83 -8.43
N ARG A 146 6.29 -20.17 -7.19
CA ARG A 146 7.22 -20.83 -6.26
C ARG A 146 7.60 -22.16 -6.90
N LYS A 147 8.88 -22.34 -7.29
CA LYS A 147 9.40 -23.67 -7.58
C LYS A 147 9.46 -24.41 -6.26
N PHE A 148 8.75 -25.52 -6.18
CA PHE A 148 8.71 -26.42 -5.04
C PHE A 148 9.80 -27.47 -5.26
N GLU A 149 11.05 -27.05 -5.28
CA GLU A 149 12.21 -27.94 -5.37
C GLU A 149 13.27 -27.34 -4.46
N ASP A 150 13.33 -27.89 -3.24
CA ASP A 150 14.47 -27.99 -2.32
C ASP A 150 13.94 -28.32 -0.91
N LEU A 151 13.35 -29.50 -0.77
CA LEU A 151 13.28 -30.22 0.51
C LEU A 151 13.88 -31.60 0.26
N ASP A 152 15.20 -31.60 0.12
CA ASP A 152 16.00 -32.81 0.31
C ASP A 152 16.40 -32.83 1.80
N LEU A 153 15.64 -33.59 2.60
CA LEU A 153 16.08 -34.02 3.92
C LEU A 153 15.93 -35.52 3.97
N GLY A 154 17.09 -36.16 3.92
CA GLY A 154 17.24 -37.60 3.85
C GLY A 154 16.82 -38.34 5.11
N THR A 155 16.61 -39.63 4.88
CA THR A 155 16.95 -40.74 5.77
C THR A 155 16.36 -40.71 7.18
N ILE A 156 15.28 -41.47 7.37
CA ILE A 156 15.15 -42.30 8.57
C ILE A 156 14.77 -43.71 8.14
N GLY A 157 15.78 -44.58 8.13
CA GLY A 157 15.56 -46.01 8.25
C GLY A 157 15.28 -46.35 9.71
N ALA A 158 14.26 -47.17 9.96
CA ALA A 158 14.21 -48.05 11.12
C ALA A 158 13.32 -49.24 10.78
N LYS A 159 13.95 -50.38 10.54
CA LYS A 159 13.34 -51.71 10.68
C LYS A 159 13.36 -52.07 12.16
N ASN A 160 12.19 -52.38 12.72
CA ASN A 160 11.80 -53.68 13.28
C ASN A 160 10.44 -53.56 13.94
#